data_AF-A0AA95GSA1-F1
#
_entry.id   AF-A0AA95GSA1-F1
#
_cell.length_a   1.000
_cell.length_b   1.000
_cell.length_c   1.000
_cell.angle_alpha   90.00
_cell.angle_beta   90.00
_cell.angle_gamma   90.00
#
_symmetry.space_group_name_H-M   'P 1'
#
loop_
_entity.id
_entity.type
_entity.pdbx_description
1 polymer ?
#
loop_
_entity_poly.entity_id
_entity_poly.type
_entity_poly.pdbx_seq_one_letter_code
_entity_poly.pdbx_strand_id
1 'polypeptide(L)' 'MENESTLEHETALEHALDVARANHKQAQKLLDQAVAANASGDVPDQRVEQLRALLALATEDLQRVLREQ' A
#
# COMPACT_ATOMS: atom_id res chain seq x y z
N MET A 1 30.24 -0.69 -18.85
CA MET A 1 28.95 -0.03 -18.54
C MET A 1 27.97 -0.97 -17.83
N GLU A 2 28.41 -2.07 -17.20
CA GLU A 2 27.49 -3.03 -16.54
C GLU A 2 27.21 -2.70 -15.06
N ASN A 3 28.09 -1.95 -14.39
CA ASN A 3 27.94 -1.63 -12.97
C ASN A 3 26.89 -0.54 -12.67
N GLU A 4 26.66 0.41 -13.58
CA GLU A 4 25.70 1.49 -13.38
C GLU A 4 24.25 0.97 -13.44
N SER A 5 23.95 0.09 -14.40
CA SER A 5 22.61 -0.48 -14.58
C SER A 5 22.18 -1.36 -13.41
N THR A 6 23.10 -2.11 -12.80
CA THR A 6 22.80 -2.99 -11.66
C THR A 6 22.50 -2.18 -10.39
N LEU A 7 23.27 -1.12 -10.15
CA LEU A 7 23.09 -0.21 -9.01
C LEU A 7 21.77 0.60 -9.11
N GLU A 8 21.38 1.00 -10.33
CA GLU A 8 20.09 1.67 -10.59
C GLU A 8 18.89 0.75 -10.32
N HIS A 9 18.98 -0.54 -10.63
CA HIS A 9 17.90 -1.50 -10.34
C HIS A 9 17.77 -1.76 -8.84
N GLU A 10 18.88 -1.92 -8.11
CA GLU A 10 18.87 -2.13 -6.66
C GLU A 10 18.24 -0.93 -5.92
N THR A 11 18.61 0.30 -6.29
CA THR A 11 18.03 1.53 -5.71
C THR A 11 16.57 1.75 -6.08
N ALA A 12 16.15 1.34 -7.30
CA ALA A 12 14.75 1.40 -7.70
C ALA A 12 13.87 0.40 -6.94
N LEU A 13 14.38 -0.81 -6.66
CA LEU A 13 13.65 -1.84 -5.93
C LEU A 13 13.48 -1.49 -4.45
N GLU A 14 14.54 -0.96 -3.82
CA GLU A 14 14.49 -0.46 -2.44
C GLU A 14 13.46 0.67 -2.30
N HIS A 15 13.45 1.62 -3.24
CA HIS A 15 12.46 2.69 -3.28
C HIS A 15 11.03 2.16 -3.52
N ALA A 16 10.85 1.16 -4.39
CA ALA A 16 9.54 0.54 -4.62
C ALA A 16 9.01 -0.14 -3.35
N LEU A 17 9.88 -0.77 -2.56
CA LEU A 17 9.50 -1.42 -1.30
C LEU A 17 9.05 -0.39 -0.26
N ASP A 18 9.76 0.72 -0.13
CA ASP A 18 9.39 1.79 0.79
C ASP A 18 8.05 2.43 0.42
N VAL A 19 7.82 2.66 -0.88
CA VAL A 19 6.54 3.17 -1.40
C VAL A 19 5.41 2.16 -1.11
N ALA A 20 5.61 0.88 -1.40
CA ALA A 20 4.60 -0.15 -1.15
C ALA A 20 4.25 -0.27 0.34
N ARG A 21 5.25 -0.19 1.24
CA ARG A 21 5.05 -0.17 2.69
C ARG A 21 4.27 1.07 3.15
N ALA A 22 4.62 2.24 2.63
CA ALA A 22 3.93 3.50 2.94
C ALA A 22 2.47 3.46 2.48
N ASN A 23 2.21 2.95 1.27
CA ASN A 23 0.86 2.80 0.71
C ASN A 23 0.01 1.85 1.55
N HIS A 24 0.53 0.67 1.89
CA HIS A 24 -0.16 -0.29 2.75
C HIS A 24 -0.52 0.32 4.11
N LYS A 25 0.43 1.00 4.76
CA LYS A 25 0.21 1.65 6.05
C LYS A 25 -0.87 2.73 5.97
N GLN A 26 -0.86 3.53 4.90
CA GLN A 26 -1.84 4.58 4.71
C GLN A 26 -3.23 4.02 4.40
N ALA A 27 -3.33 2.96 3.60
CA ALA A 27 -4.61 2.28 3.31
C ALA A 27 -5.23 1.70 4.58
N GLN A 28 -4.43 1.06 5.44
CA GLN A 28 -4.89 0.54 6.74
C GLN A 28 -5.41 1.68 7.62
N LYS A 29 -4.66 2.78 7.74
CA LYS A 29 -5.07 3.94 8.54
C LYS A 29 -6.39 4.55 8.06
N LEU A 30 -6.58 4.65 6.75
CA LEU A 30 -7.82 5.15 6.16
C LEU A 30 -9.00 4.22 6.46
N LEU A 31 -8.79 2.90 6.35
CA LEU A 31 -9.82 1.92 6.68
C LEU A 31 -10.22 1.99 8.16
N ASP A 32 -9.24 2.06 9.08
CA ASP A 32 -9.50 2.16 10.52
C ASP A 32 -10.32 3.42 10.85
N GLN A 33 -9.96 4.56 10.24
CA GLN A 33 -10.69 5.82 10.39
C GLN A 33 -12.11 5.72 9.82
N ALA A 34 -12.27 5.09 8.66
CA ALA A 34 -13.58 4.92 8.03
C ALA A 34 -14.49 3.98 8.81
N VAL A 35 -13.95 2.91 9.41
CA VAL A 35 -14.70 2.01 10.29
C VAL A 35 -15.17 2.76 11.54
N ALA A 36 -14.30 3.57 12.15
CA ALA A 36 -14.67 4.40 13.30
C ALA A 36 -15.76 5.44 12.94
N ALA A 37 -15.64 6.10 11.79
CA ALA A 37 -16.60 7.10 11.31
C ALA A 37 -17.91 6.48 10.77
N ASN A 38 -17.89 5.22 10.34
CA ASN A 38 -19.09 4.49 9.96
C ASN A 38 -19.95 4.16 11.18
N ALA A 39 -19.34 3.88 12.33
CA ALA A 39 -20.05 3.65 13.58
C ALA A 39 -20.83 4.90 14.08
N SER A 40 -20.38 6.11 13.73
CA SER A 40 -21.12 7.36 13.97
C SER A 40 -22.08 7.75 12.84
N GLY A 41 -22.10 7.01 11.73
CA GLY A 41 -22.90 7.31 10.54
C GLY A 41 -22.34 8.40 9.63
N ASP A 42 -21.13 8.91 9.92
CA ASP A 42 -20.47 9.96 9.13
C ASP A 42 -19.94 9.42 7.79
N VAL A 43 -19.75 8.11 7.69
CA VAL A 43 -19.23 7.42 6.49
C VAL A 43 -20.14 6.25 6.11
N PRO A 44 -20.61 6.16 4.84
CA PRO A 44 -21.46 5.05 4.40
C PRO A 44 -20.67 3.74 4.28
N ASP A 45 -21.34 2.61 4.43
CA ASP A 45 -20.74 1.26 4.31
C ASP A 45 -19.99 1.08 2.99
N GLN A 46 -20.52 1.63 1.90
CA GLN A 46 -19.86 1.59 0.58
C GLN A 46 -18.44 2.17 0.61
N ARG A 47 -18.21 3.23 1.39
CA ARG A 47 -16.87 3.84 1.50
C ARG A 47 -15.93 2.97 2.31
N VAL A 48 -16.41 2.30 3.36
CA VAL A 48 -15.63 1.32 4.12
C VAL A 48 -15.20 0.17 3.21
N GLU A 49 -16.11 -0.35 2.39
CA GLU A 49 -15.80 -1.43 1.46
C GLU A 49 -14.81 -1.01 0.35
N GLN A 50 -14.91 0.23 -0.16
CA GLN A 50 -13.91 0.78 -1.07
C GLN A 50 -12.51 0.83 -0.44
N LEU A 51 -12.40 1.24 0.82
CA LEU A 51 -11.13 1.31 1.54
C LEU A 51 -10.60 -0.08 1.91
N ARG A 52 -11.48 -1.05 2.16
CA ARG A 52 -11.11 -2.46 2.32
C ARG A 52 -10.51 -3.02 1.03
N ALA A 53 -11.11 -2.74 -0.12
CA ALA A 53 -10.58 -3.15 -1.42
C ALA A 53 -9.23 -2.47 -1.73
N LEU A 54 -9.07 -1.19 -1.38
CA LEU A 54 -7.80 -0.47 -1.51
C LEU A 54 -6.68 -1.12 -0.68
N LEU A 55 -6.98 -1.48 0.59
CA LEU A 55 -6.02 -2.18 1.44
C LEU A 55 -5.61 -3.52 0.84
N ALA A 56 -6.56 -4.31 0.34
CA ALA A 56 -6.26 -5.59 -0.31
C ALA A 56 -5.30 -5.41 -1.50
N LEU A 57 -5.54 -4.42 -2.35
CA LEU A 57 -4.65 -4.11 -3.48
C LEU A 57 -3.25 -3.69 -3.00
N ALA A 58 -3.15 -2.84 -1.97
CA ALA A 58 -1.87 -2.42 -1.42
C ALA A 58 -1.11 -3.58 -0.76
N THR A 59 -1.82 -4.55 -0.15
CA THR A 59 -1.22 -5.77 0.38
C THR A 59 -0.67 -6.65 -0.74
N GLU A 60 -1.41 -6.84 -1.83
CA GLU A 60 -0.94 -7.59 -3.00
C GLU A 60 0.31 -6.94 -3.62
N ASP A 61 0.31 -5.62 -3.76
CA ASP A 61 1.45 -4.86 -4.31
C ASP A 61 2.70 -5.02 -3.43
N LEU A 62 2.56 -4.84 -2.11
CA LEU A 62 3.65 -5.06 -1.16
C LEU A 62 4.18 -6.51 -1.22
N GLN A 63 3.30 -7.50 -1.36
CA GLN A 63 3.72 -8.89 -1.52
C GLN A 63 4.48 -9.15 -2.82
N ARG A 64 4.14 -8.46 -3.92
CA ARG A 64 4.89 -8.58 -5.19
C ARG A 64 6.28 -8.01 -5.05
N VAL A 65 6.39 -6.78 -4.52
CA VAL A 65 7.69 -6.13 -4.33
C VAL A 65 8.59 -6.93 -3.38
N LEU A 66 8.03 -7.52 -2.31
CA LEU A 66 8.79 -8.38 -1.40
C LEU A 66 9.28 -9.70 -2.03
N ARG A 67 8.65 -10.18 -3.11
CA ARG A 67 9.12 -11.38 -3.84
C ARG A 67 10.18 -11.06 -4.89
N GLU A 68 10.24 -9.80 -5.31
CA GLU A 68 11.18 -9.32 -6.33
C GLU A 68 12.52 -8.85 -5.72
N GLN A 69 12.53 -8.51 -4.42
CA GLN A 69 13.74 -8.31 -3.60
C GLN A 69 14.52 -9.62 -3.39
#